data_AF-A0A2X3BMJ6-F1
#
_entry.id   AF-A0A2X3BMJ6-F1
#
_cell.length_a   1.000
_cell.length_b   1.000
_cell.length_c   1.000
_cell.angle_alpha   90.00
_cell.angle_beta   90.00
_cell.angle_gamma   90.00
#
_symmetry.space_group_name_H-M   'P 1'
#
loop_
_entity.id
_entity.type
_entity.pdbx_description
1 polymer ?
#
loop_
_entity_poly.entity_id
_entity_poly.type
_entity_poly.pdbx_seq_one_letter_code
_entity_poly.pdbx_strand_id
1 'polypeptide(L)'
;MSKKLFTSEEIKILSQNKYVKKVSNKGITYNDEFKRLFIVESKNGKLPRQIFEENGFDIEILGMHRVHSASKRWRSAFRRNGTNSLQDTRKFNTGRPTEKELSLKEKYEKLQAKILLLEAENELLKKLEMLERSVELEK
;
A
#
# COMPACT_ATOMS: atom_id res chain seq x y z
N MET A 1 -5.00 -1.41 -22.29
CA MET A 1 -5.91 -1.93 -21.24
C MET A 1 -6.42 -3.29 -21.72
N SER A 2 -6.50 -4.30 -20.85
CA SER A 2 -7.08 -5.59 -21.26
C SER A 2 -8.55 -5.40 -21.62
N LYS A 3 -8.99 -5.95 -22.75
CA LYS A 3 -10.41 -5.95 -23.18
C LYS A 3 -11.23 -7.04 -22.48
N LYS A 4 -10.57 -8.04 -21.86
CA LYS A 4 -11.23 -9.15 -21.15
C LYS A 4 -11.94 -8.65 -19.90
N LEU A 5 -13.22 -8.97 -19.80
CA LEU A 5 -14.05 -8.78 -18.61
C LEU A 5 -14.06 -10.06 -17.78
N PHE A 6 -14.12 -9.93 -16.46
CA PHE A 6 -14.17 -11.10 -15.59
C PHE A 6 -15.61 -11.62 -15.46
N THR A 7 -15.78 -12.93 -15.60
CA THR A 7 -17.07 -13.57 -15.31
C THR A 7 -17.32 -13.62 -13.80
N SER A 8 -18.57 -13.84 -13.39
CA SER A 8 -18.89 -13.97 -11.96
C SER A 8 -18.15 -15.13 -11.28
N GLU A 9 -17.82 -16.19 -12.02
CA GLU A 9 -17.03 -17.32 -11.53
C GLU A 9 -15.55 -16.96 -11.35
N GLU A 10 -14.95 -16.31 -12.35
CA GLU A 10 -13.57 -15.81 -12.27
C GLU A 10 -13.40 -14.81 -11.11
N ILE A 11 -14.41 -13.96 -10.88
CA ILE A 11 -14.43 -13.02 -9.75
C ILE A 11 -14.40 -13.78 -8.42
N LYS A 12 -15.20 -14.85 -8.27
CA LYS A 12 -15.22 -15.67 -7.05
C LYS A 12 -13.86 -16.31 -6.80
N ILE A 13 -13.27 -16.93 -7.81
CA ILE A 13 -11.94 -17.58 -7.71
C ILE A 13 -10.88 -16.56 -7.29
N LEU A 14 -10.81 -15.41 -7.97
CA LEU A 14 -9.83 -14.37 -7.65
C LEU A 14 -10.08 -13.74 -6.27
N SER A 15 -11.33 -13.64 -5.82
CA SER A 15 -11.67 -13.05 -4.52
C SER A 15 -11.27 -13.92 -3.32
N GLN A 16 -11.05 -15.22 -3.52
CA GLN A 16 -10.62 -16.14 -2.47
C GLN A 16 -9.13 -15.97 -2.11
N ASN A 17 -8.33 -15.34 -2.97
CA ASN A 17 -6.91 -15.16 -2.72
C ASN A 17 -6.66 -14.05 -1.68
N LYS A 18 -5.86 -14.37 -0.64
CA LYS A 18 -5.49 -13.46 0.46
C LYS A 18 -4.86 -12.13 0.02
N TYR A 19 -4.23 -12.10 -1.15
CA TYR A 19 -3.55 -10.91 -1.69
C TYR A 19 -4.48 -9.99 -2.50
N VAL A 20 -5.77 -10.31 -2.56
CA VAL A 20 -6.78 -9.58 -3.30
C VAL A 20 -7.66 -8.78 -2.35
N LYS A 21 -7.68 -7.47 -2.53
CA LYS A 21 -8.51 -6.55 -1.73
C LYS A 21 -9.92 -6.44 -2.27
N LYS A 22 -10.06 -6.35 -3.60
CA LYS A 22 -11.36 -6.22 -4.28
C LYS A 22 -11.23 -6.65 -5.73
N VAL A 23 -12.20 -7.42 -6.21
CA VAL A 23 -12.34 -7.75 -7.63
C VAL A 23 -13.64 -7.14 -8.14
N SER A 24 -13.58 -6.59 -9.35
CA SER A 24 -14.71 -6.10 -10.12
C SER A 24 -14.61 -6.68 -11.52
N ASN A 25 -15.71 -6.67 -12.27
CA ASN A 25 -15.74 -7.18 -13.63
C ASN A 25 -14.62 -6.58 -14.53
N LYS A 26 -14.30 -5.30 -14.34
CA LYS A 26 -13.29 -4.59 -15.15
C LYS A 26 -11.87 -4.70 -14.62
N GLY A 27 -11.66 -5.06 -13.35
CA GLY A 27 -10.33 -5.01 -12.76
C GLY A 27 -10.24 -5.50 -11.32
N ILE A 28 -9.00 -5.66 -10.89
CA ILE A 28 -8.60 -6.23 -9.60
C ILE A 28 -7.75 -5.23 -8.82
N THR A 29 -8.01 -5.14 -7.52
CA THR A 29 -7.27 -4.36 -6.56
C THR A 29 -6.52 -5.31 -5.63
N TYR A 30 -5.21 -5.14 -5.58
CA TYR A 30 -4.32 -5.96 -4.77
C TYR A 30 -4.07 -5.32 -3.41
N ASN A 31 -3.79 -6.16 -2.42
CA ASN A 31 -3.43 -5.70 -1.09
C ASN A 31 -2.04 -5.01 -1.11
N ASP A 32 -1.82 -4.10 -0.17
CA ASP A 32 -0.58 -3.32 -0.10
C ASP A 32 0.63 -4.22 0.26
N GLU A 33 0.39 -5.26 1.05
CA GLU A 33 1.38 -6.30 1.37
C GLU A 33 1.90 -7.02 0.14
N PHE A 34 1.00 -7.42 -0.76
CA PHE A 34 1.39 -8.12 -1.99
C PHE A 34 2.24 -7.24 -2.89
N LYS A 35 1.93 -5.95 -2.98
CA LYS A 35 2.74 -5.00 -3.78
C LYS A 35 4.15 -4.88 -3.21
N ARG A 36 4.31 -4.89 -1.88
CA ARG A 36 5.62 -4.86 -1.22
C ARG A 36 6.40 -6.15 -1.49
N LEU A 37 5.75 -7.30 -1.29
CA LEU A 37 6.33 -8.62 -1.60
C LEU A 37 6.78 -8.69 -3.06
N PHE A 38 5.94 -8.23 -3.99
CA PHE A 38 6.27 -8.19 -5.41
C PHE A 38 7.55 -7.40 -5.70
N ILE A 39 7.76 -6.25 -5.05
CA ILE A 39 8.97 -5.45 -5.27
C ILE A 39 10.21 -6.16 -4.73
N VAL A 40 10.11 -6.82 -3.58
CA VAL A 40 11.23 -7.62 -3.01
C VAL A 40 11.59 -8.76 -3.95
N GLU A 41 10.61 -9.61 -4.31
CA GLU A 41 10.83 -10.75 -5.20
C GLU A 41 11.30 -10.32 -6.60
N SER A 42 10.78 -9.19 -7.11
CA SER A 42 11.23 -8.64 -8.38
C SER A 42 12.65 -8.09 -8.33
N LYS A 43 13.16 -7.66 -7.17
CA LYS A 43 14.57 -7.28 -7.00
C LYS A 43 15.47 -8.51 -6.92
N ASN A 44 14.96 -9.62 -6.39
CA ASN A 44 15.64 -10.93 -6.37
C ASN A 44 15.71 -11.59 -7.76
N GLY A 45 15.22 -10.94 -8.82
CA GLY A 45 15.33 -11.43 -10.20
C GLY A 45 14.17 -12.30 -10.67
N LYS A 46 13.14 -12.56 -9.84
CA LYS A 46 11.99 -13.36 -10.25
C LYS A 46 11.14 -12.66 -11.31
N LEU A 47 10.60 -13.44 -12.23
CA LEU A 47 9.70 -12.93 -13.27
C LEU A 47 8.32 -12.62 -12.69
N PRO A 48 7.61 -11.58 -13.18
CA PRO A 48 6.27 -11.26 -12.70
C PRO A 48 5.27 -12.41 -12.76
N ARG A 49 5.37 -13.26 -13.79
CA ARG A 49 4.50 -14.43 -13.94
C ARG A 49 4.68 -15.39 -12.74
N GLN A 50 5.93 -15.73 -12.44
CA GLN A 50 6.28 -16.63 -11.35
C GLN A 50 5.82 -16.09 -10.00
N ILE A 51 6.05 -14.80 -9.72
CA ILE A 51 5.63 -14.19 -8.45
C ILE A 51 4.12 -14.30 -8.27
N PHE A 52 3.34 -14.08 -9.33
CA PHE A 52 1.89 -14.20 -9.24
C PHE A 52 1.44 -15.66 -9.06
N GLU A 53 2.00 -16.60 -9.82
CA GLU A 53 1.70 -18.04 -9.69
C GLU A 53 2.05 -18.58 -8.30
N GLU A 54 3.25 -18.29 -7.78
CA GLU A 54 3.69 -18.67 -6.42
C GLU A 54 2.78 -18.12 -5.32
N ASN A 55 2.14 -16.98 -5.57
CA ASN A 55 1.21 -16.34 -4.64
C ASN A 55 -0.25 -16.70 -4.91
N GLY A 56 -0.51 -17.77 -5.67
CA GLY A 56 -1.84 -18.35 -5.86
C GLY A 56 -2.73 -17.60 -6.84
N PHE A 57 -2.16 -16.85 -7.79
CA PHE A 57 -2.91 -16.26 -8.88
C PHE A 57 -2.89 -17.17 -10.11
N ASP A 58 -4.08 -17.48 -10.61
CA ASP A 58 -4.23 -18.10 -11.93
C ASP A 58 -4.01 -17.06 -13.04
N ILE A 59 -2.92 -17.22 -13.80
CA ILE A 59 -2.51 -16.30 -14.86
C ILE A 59 -3.42 -16.39 -16.10
N GLU A 60 -4.04 -17.55 -16.34
CA GLU A 60 -4.96 -17.74 -17.47
C GLU A 60 -6.26 -16.97 -17.22
N ILE A 61 -6.75 -17.01 -15.97
CA ILE A 61 -7.90 -16.20 -15.55
C ILE A 61 -7.53 -14.71 -15.55
N LEU A 62 -6.44 -14.35 -14.86
CA LEU A 62 -6.03 -12.96 -14.63
C LEU A 62 -5.62 -12.24 -15.91
N GLY A 63 -4.92 -12.94 -16.79
CA GLY A 63 -4.36 -12.48 -18.06
C GLY A 63 -3.01 -11.77 -17.89
N MET A 64 -2.05 -12.16 -18.73
CA MET A 64 -0.66 -11.68 -18.67
C MET A 64 -0.54 -10.15 -18.84
N HIS A 65 -1.41 -9.53 -19.66
CA HIS A 65 -1.42 -8.07 -19.80
C HIS A 65 -1.69 -7.34 -18.48
N ARG A 66 -2.54 -7.89 -17.60
CA ARG A 66 -2.82 -7.27 -16.29
C ARG A 66 -1.63 -7.42 -15.36
N VAL A 67 -0.98 -8.59 -15.35
CA VAL A 67 0.24 -8.85 -14.58
C VAL A 67 1.34 -7.87 -14.98
N HIS A 68 1.61 -7.72 -16.28
CA HIS A 68 2.64 -6.81 -16.77
C HIS A 68 2.30 -5.34 -16.44
N SER A 69 1.05 -4.94 -16.65
CA SER A 69 0.59 -3.57 -16.33
C SER A 69 0.69 -3.25 -14.84
N ALA A 70 0.31 -4.19 -13.97
CA ALA A 70 0.43 -4.04 -12.52
C ALA A 70 1.90 -3.93 -12.10
N SER A 71 2.74 -4.83 -12.60
CA SER A 71 4.19 -4.85 -12.36
C SER A 71 4.84 -3.52 -12.73
N LYS A 72 4.55 -2.99 -13.93
CA LYS A 72 5.07 -1.70 -14.39
C LYS A 72 4.64 -0.56 -13.46
N ARG A 73 3.36 -0.53 -13.05
CA ARG A 73 2.85 0.50 -12.12
C ARG A 73 3.54 0.44 -10.76
N TRP A 74 3.70 -0.74 -10.18
CA TRP A 74 4.30 -0.88 -8.85
C TRP A 74 5.78 -0.55 -8.86
N ARG A 75 6.54 -1.03 -9.85
CA ARG A 75 7.96 -0.66 -10.02
C ARG A 75 8.12 0.85 -10.22
N SER A 76 7.24 1.48 -11.00
CA SER A 76 7.27 2.93 -11.20
C SER A 76 6.89 3.71 -9.94
N ALA A 77 5.89 3.27 -9.18
CA ALA A 77 5.54 3.87 -7.90
C ALA A 77 6.72 3.79 -6.93
N PHE A 78 7.28 2.59 -6.75
CA PHE A 78 8.41 2.35 -5.85
C PHE A 78 9.63 3.21 -6.19
N ARG A 79 9.95 3.37 -7.49
CA ARG A 79 11.05 4.26 -7.93
C ARG A 79 10.83 5.73 -7.61
N ARG A 80 9.58 6.19 -7.49
CA ARG A 80 9.28 7.60 -7.19
C ARG A 80 9.45 7.91 -5.70
N ASN A 81 8.67 7.22 -4.84
CA ASN A 81 8.60 7.56 -3.41
C ASN A 81 8.72 6.31 -2.51
N GLY A 82 9.48 5.30 -2.94
CA GLY A 82 9.76 4.10 -2.15
C GLY A 82 8.50 3.32 -1.73
N THR A 83 8.57 2.66 -0.57
CA THR A 83 7.51 1.77 -0.05
C THR A 83 6.19 2.50 0.20
N ASN A 84 6.24 3.77 0.62
CA ASN A 84 5.05 4.57 0.94
C ASN A 84 4.14 4.76 -0.29
N SER A 85 4.72 4.80 -1.48
CA SER A 85 3.98 4.93 -2.75
C SER A 85 3.15 3.71 -3.14
N LEU A 86 3.40 2.54 -2.54
CA LEU A 86 2.70 1.29 -2.84
C LEU A 86 1.38 1.18 -2.07
N GLN A 87 1.28 1.90 -0.95
CA GLN A 87 0.14 1.90 -0.07
C GLN A 87 -1.06 2.63 -0.70
N ASP A 88 -2.27 2.14 -0.44
CA ASP A 88 -3.50 2.80 -0.86
C ASP A 88 -3.70 4.11 -0.07
N THR A 89 -3.43 5.26 -0.71
CA THR A 89 -3.51 6.58 -0.08
C THR A 89 -4.94 7.13 0.02
N ARG A 90 -5.92 6.49 -0.62
CA ARG A 90 -7.33 6.97 -0.60
C ARG A 90 -7.91 7.05 0.81
N LYS A 91 -7.42 6.24 1.75
CA LYS A 91 -7.85 6.23 3.15
C LYS A 91 -7.36 7.42 3.97
N PHE A 92 -6.33 8.13 3.49
CA PHE A 92 -5.75 9.28 4.19
C PHE A 92 -6.17 10.62 3.58
N ASN A 93 -6.75 10.59 2.39
CA ASN A 93 -7.16 11.80 1.71
C ASN A 93 -8.52 12.25 2.27
N THR A 94 -8.54 13.44 2.88
CA THR A 94 -9.73 14.07 3.47
C THR A 94 -10.68 14.69 2.44
N GLY A 95 -10.52 14.36 1.15
CA GLY A 95 -11.33 14.90 0.07
C GLY A 95 -11.13 16.40 -0.12
N ARG A 96 -12.19 17.09 -0.58
CA ARG A 96 -12.18 18.55 -0.73
C ARG A 96 -12.22 19.19 0.66
N PRO A 97 -11.33 20.15 0.98
CA PRO A 97 -11.42 20.90 2.23
C PRO A 97 -12.79 21.55 2.37
N THR A 98 -13.40 21.42 3.55
CA THR A 98 -14.68 22.09 3.86
C THR A 98 -14.42 23.55 4.23
N GLU A 99 -15.19 24.47 3.62
CA GLU A 99 -15.17 25.90 3.96
C GLU A 99 -15.92 26.23 5.25
N LYS A 100 -16.57 25.24 5.89
CA LYS A 100 -17.31 25.41 7.14
C LYS A 100 -16.37 25.74 8.30
N GLU A 101 -16.66 26.82 9.02
CA GLU A 101 -15.96 27.15 10.26
C GLU A 101 -16.24 26.09 11.34
N LEU A 102 -15.16 25.55 11.92
CA LEU A 102 -15.23 24.61 13.03
C LEU A 102 -15.72 25.32 14.31
N SER A 103 -16.57 24.64 15.07
CA SER A 103 -16.97 25.09 16.41
C SER A 103 -15.76 25.13 17.36
N LEU A 104 -15.88 25.90 18.45
CA LEU A 104 -14.82 26.00 19.46
C LEU A 104 -14.44 24.64 20.06
N LYS A 105 -15.42 23.76 20.28
CA LYS A 105 -15.20 22.41 20.79
C LYS A 105 -14.40 21.55 19.81
N GLU A 106 -14.78 21.55 18.53
CA GLU A 106 -14.04 20.80 17.49
C GLU A 106 -12.61 21.33 17.30
N LYS A 107 -12.42 22.66 17.39
CA LYS A 107 -11.09 23.27 17.37
C LYS A 107 -10.23 22.80 18.55
N TYR A 108 -10.82 22.73 19.75
CA TYR A 108 -10.14 22.27 20.96
C TYR A 108 -9.74 20.80 20.86
N GLU A 109 -10.66 19.91 20.45
CA GLU A 109 -10.38 18.48 20.25
C GLU A 109 -9.26 18.27 19.22
N LYS A 110 -9.28 19.02 18.11
CA LYS A 110 -8.21 18.95 17.10
C LYS A 110 -6.86 19.41 17.64
N LEU A 111 -6.83 20.45 18.47
CA LEU A 111 -5.61 20.92 19.13
C LEU A 111 -5.09 19.88 20.14
N GLN A 112 -5.94 19.28 20.95
CA GLN A 112 -5.55 18.21 21.87
C GLN A 112 -4.95 17.00 21.12
N ALA A 113 -5.59 16.56 20.04
CA ALA A 113 -5.07 15.48 19.20
C ALA A 113 -3.69 15.83 18.61
N LYS A 114 -3.49 17.10 18.20
CA LYS A 114 -2.20 17.57 17.69
C LYS A 114 -1.12 17.57 18.77
N ILE A 115 -1.44 17.99 20.00
CA ILE A 115 -0.50 17.98 21.12
C ILE A 115 -0.07 16.54 21.43
N LEU A 116 -1.02 15.61 21.55
CA LEU A 116 -0.72 14.20 21.81
C LEU A 116 0.17 13.57 20.73
N LEU A 117 -0.08 13.91 19.46
CA LEU A 117 0.77 13.44 18.35
C LEU A 117 2.21 13.98 18.48
N LEU A 118 2.36 15.27 18.74
CA LEU A 118 3.68 15.91 18.90
C LEU A 118 4.45 15.36 20.10
N GLU A 119 3.75 15.05 21.20
CA GLU A 119 4.36 14.41 22.38
C GLU A 119 4.89 13.02 22.04
N ALA A 120 4.12 12.20 21.31
CA ALA A 120 4.54 10.89 20.86
C ALA A 120 5.72 10.95 19.87
N GLU A 121 5.73 11.92 18.95
CA GLU A 121 6.85 12.15 18.03
C GLU A 121 8.14 12.51 18.79
N ASN A 122 8.04 13.39 19.78
CA ASN A 122 9.19 13.76 20.63
C ASN A 122 9.71 12.59 21.46
N GLU A 123 8.83 11.75 22.00
CA GLU A 123 9.24 10.54 22.73
C GLU A 123 9.99 9.56 21.83
N LEU A 124 9.52 9.38 20.58
CA LEU A 124 10.19 8.55 19.60
C LEU A 124 11.58 9.09 19.25
N LEU A 125 11.71 10.40 19.03
CA LEU A 125 13.00 11.05 18.75
C LEU A 125 14.00 10.85 19.90
N LYS A 126 13.56 11.02 21.16
CA LYS A 126 14.40 10.76 22.34
C LYS A 126 14.88 9.31 22.39
N LYS A 127 14.01 8.34 22.06
CA LYS A 127 14.39 6.92 22.01
C LYS A 127 15.43 6.63 20.93
N LEU A 128 15.30 7.24 19.75
CA LEU A 128 16.28 7.10 18.68
C LEU A 128 17.64 7.68 19.07
N GLU A 129 17.67 8.88 19.66
CA GLU A 129 18.91 9.51 20.15
C GLU A 129 19.63 8.63 21.18
N MET A 130 18.89 8.02 22.12
CA MET A 130 19.47 7.10 23.10
C MET A 130 20.09 5.86 22.43
N LEU A 131 19.41 5.29 21.44
CA LEU A 131 19.91 4.13 20.70
C LEU A 131 21.18 4.48 19.91
N GLU A 132 21.20 5.61 19.20
CA GLU A 132 22.38 6.08 18.48
C GLU A 132 23.58 6.26 19.41
N ARG A 133 23.37 6.91 20.56
CA ARG A 133 24.43 7.09 21.57
C ARG A 133 24.93 5.77 22.17
N SER A 134 24.06 4.78 22.39
CA SER A 134 24.50 3.45 22.84
C SER A 134 25.35 2.72 21.80
N VAL A 135 25.01 2.83 20.52
CA VAL A 135 25.77 2.22 19.41
C VAL A 135 27.14 2.90 19.23
N GLU A 136 27.25 4.20 19.51
CA GLU A 136 28.54 4.91 19.51
C GLU A 136 29.46 4.50 20.67
N LEU A 137 28.90 4.14 21.83
CA LEU A 137 29.68 3.69 22.99
C LEU A 137 30.13 2.23 22.89
N GLU A 138 29.49 1.42 22.06
CA GLU A 138 29.84 0.02 21.80
C GLU A 138 30.86 -0.17 20.67
N LYS A 139 31.33 0.91 20.04
CA LYS A 139 32.41 0.92 19.03
C LYS A 139 33.76 1.27 19.65
#